data_AF-A0A1X0QNW9-F1
#
_entry.id   AF-A0A1X0QNW9-F1
#
_cell.length_a   1.000
_cell.length_b   1.000
_cell.length_c   1.000
_cell.angle_alpha   90.00
_cell.angle_beta   90.00
_cell.angle_gamma   90.00
#
_symmetry.space_group_name_H-M   'P 1'
#
loop_
_entity.id
_entity.type
_entity.pdbx_description
1 polymer ?
#
loop_
_entity_poly.entity_id
_entity_poly.type
_entity_poly.pdbx_seq_one_letter_code
_entity_poly.pdbx_strand_id
1 'polypeptide(L)'
;MFKRPKQKFYNTWISTAENLLPKYDYFDFANFVNRDKQSTNLYYNNVMKMALQNANGENKLTIANAINKFSVIYFIILNVSNR
;
A
#
# COMPACT_ATOMS: atom_id res chain seq x y z
N MET A 1 -0.47 7.39 -19.56
CA MET A 1 0.88 6.86 -19.21
C MET A 1 1.03 6.93 -17.69
N PHE A 2 1.00 5.79 -16.99
CA PHE A 2 1.11 5.76 -15.53
C PHE A 2 2.51 6.22 -15.14
N LYS A 3 2.64 7.42 -14.55
CA LYS A 3 3.89 7.87 -13.95
C LYS A 3 4.16 6.94 -12.77
N ARG A 4 5.12 6.03 -12.93
CA ARG A 4 5.65 5.24 -11.81
C ARG A 4 6.00 6.22 -10.69
N PRO A 5 5.62 5.95 -9.42
CA PRO A 5 6.12 6.77 -8.33
C PRO A 5 7.65 6.82 -8.45
N LYS A 6 8.28 8.00 -8.36
CA LYS A 6 9.74 8.12 -8.54
C LYS A 6 10.37 7.07 -7.63
N GLN A 7 11.11 6.13 -8.23
CA GLN A 7 11.56 4.88 -7.61
C GLN A 7 12.26 5.08 -6.24
N LYS A 8 12.85 6.27 -6.04
CA LYS A 8 13.41 6.74 -4.78
C LYS A 8 12.39 6.81 -3.63
N PHE A 9 11.19 7.35 -3.85
CA PHE A 9 10.14 7.42 -2.82
C PHE A 9 9.62 6.04 -2.42
N TYR A 10 9.53 5.12 -3.39
CA TYR A 10 9.15 3.73 -3.14
C TYR A 10 10.13 3.02 -2.21
N ASN A 11 11.43 3.08 -2.53
CA ASN A 11 12.46 2.42 -1.73
C ASN A 11 12.56 3.00 -0.32
N THR A 12 12.35 4.32 -0.17
CA THR A 12 12.41 4.99 1.14
C THR A 12 11.26 4.58 2.04
N TRP A 13 10.02 4.55 1.55
CA TRP A 13 8.90 4.18 2.40
C TRP A 13 8.88 2.68 2.71
N ILE A 14 9.13 1.82 1.72
CA ILE A 14 9.03 0.37 1.92
C ILE A 14 10.06 -0.15 2.93
N SER A 15 11.24 0.47 3.02
CA SER A 15 12.29 0.08 3.97
C SER A 15 11.93 0.42 5.41
N THR A 16 11.07 1.41 5.64
CA THR A 16 10.58 1.76 6.98
C THR A 16 9.22 1.13 7.28
N ALA A 17 8.46 0.76 6.25
CA ALA A 17 7.09 0.27 6.37
C ALA A 17 6.94 -1.03 7.15
N GLU A 18 7.96 -1.89 7.15
CA GLU A 18 7.95 -3.15 7.92
C GLU A 18 8.02 -2.94 9.44
N ASN A 19 8.47 -1.76 9.88
CA ASN A 19 8.60 -1.39 11.29
C ASN A 19 7.38 -0.62 11.81
N LEU A 20 6.39 -0.34 10.96
CA LEU A 20 5.14 0.30 11.35
C LEU A 20 4.25 -0.64 12.17
N LEU A 21 3.36 -0.06 12.96
CA LEU A 21 2.29 -0.75 13.68
C LEU A 21 0.94 -0.12 13.30
N PRO A 22 0.16 -0.74 12.38
CA PRO A 22 0.41 -2.02 11.71
C PRO A 22 1.49 -1.95 10.61
N LYS A 23 2.15 -3.09 10.33
CA LYS A 23 3.14 -3.17 9.25
C LYS A 23 2.51 -2.81 7.91
N TYR A 24 3.23 -2.02 7.11
CA TYR A 24 2.77 -1.51 5.82
C TYR A 24 1.45 -0.73 5.93
N ASP A 25 1.31 0.14 6.92
CA ASP A 25 0.08 0.90 7.14
C ASP A 25 -0.28 1.84 5.98
N TYR A 26 -1.54 1.84 5.57
CA TYR A 26 -2.04 2.67 4.48
C TYR A 26 -2.07 4.16 4.85
N PHE A 27 -2.39 4.51 6.11
CA PHE A 27 -2.51 5.92 6.50
C PHE A 27 -1.13 6.57 6.62
N ASP A 28 -0.14 5.84 7.14
CA ASP A 28 1.26 6.26 7.08
C ASP A 28 1.70 6.52 5.62
N PHE A 29 1.40 5.58 4.71
CA PHE A 29 1.68 5.77 3.28
C PHE A 29 0.99 7.01 2.71
N ALA A 30 -0.29 7.21 3.04
CA ALA A 30 -1.07 8.35 2.57
C ALA A 30 -0.47 9.69 3.02
N ASN A 31 -0.05 9.76 4.28
CA ASN A 31 0.64 10.92 4.84
C ASN A 31 1.99 11.14 4.14
N PHE A 32 2.74 10.07 3.88
CA PHE A 32 4.04 10.13 3.21
C PHE A 32 3.95 10.67 1.78
N VAL A 33 2.97 10.19 0.99
CA VAL A 33 2.85 10.63 -0.41
C VAL A 33 2.14 11.98 -0.56
N ASN A 34 1.28 12.35 0.41
CA ASN A 34 0.49 13.57 0.45
C ASN A 34 -0.21 13.88 -0.89
N ARG A 35 -1.08 12.96 -1.33
CA ARG A 35 -1.83 13.04 -2.59
C ARG A 35 -3.32 12.81 -2.37
N ASP A 36 -4.11 13.10 -3.41
CA ASP A 36 -5.52 12.75 -3.45
C ASP A 36 -5.74 11.23 -3.24
N LYS A 37 -6.91 10.87 -2.72
CA LYS A 37 -7.28 9.51 -2.35
C LYS A 37 -7.11 8.52 -3.51
N GLN A 38 -7.51 8.89 -4.73
CA GLN A 38 -7.47 7.99 -5.88
C GLN A 38 -6.02 7.67 -6.26
N SER A 39 -5.18 8.70 -6.37
CA SER A 39 -3.74 8.54 -6.59
C SER A 39 -3.09 7.71 -5.49
N THR A 40 -3.38 8.01 -4.23
CA THR A 40 -2.81 7.30 -3.06
C THR A 40 -3.16 5.82 -3.08
N ASN A 41 -4.43 5.47 -3.32
CA ASN A 41 -4.88 4.07 -3.44
C ASN A 41 -4.14 3.33 -4.56
N LEU A 42 -4.04 3.94 -5.74
CA LEU A 42 -3.36 3.35 -6.88
C LEU A 42 -1.86 3.13 -6.57
N TYR A 43 -1.20 4.12 -5.97
CA TYR A 43 0.21 4.00 -5.62
C TYR A 43 0.45 2.95 -4.54
N TYR A 44 -0.35 2.94 -3.48
CA TYR A 44 -0.23 1.96 -2.40
C TYR A 44 -0.38 0.54 -2.95
N ASN A 45 -1.41 0.27 -3.76
CA ASN A 45 -1.63 -1.04 -4.36
C ASN A 45 -0.45 -1.48 -5.24
N ASN A 46 0.07 -0.58 -6.08
CA ASN A 46 1.22 -0.89 -6.94
C ASN A 46 2.50 -1.16 -6.13
N VAL A 47 2.77 -0.34 -5.10
CA VAL A 47 3.93 -0.51 -4.21
C VAL A 47 3.86 -1.84 -3.49
N MET A 48 2.70 -2.18 -2.92
CA MET A 48 2.52 -3.43 -2.19
C MET A 48 2.60 -4.65 -3.09
N LYS A 49 2.06 -4.59 -4.32
CA LYS A 49 2.23 -5.67 -5.32
C LYS A 49 3.70 -5.89 -5.70
N MET A 50 4.45 -4.81 -5.92
CA MET A 50 5.89 -4.92 -6.19
C MET A 50 6.66 -5.48 -4.99
N ALA A 51 6.35 -5.01 -3.78
CA ALA A 51 6.94 -5.54 -2.55
C ALA A 51 6.64 -7.04 -2.38
N LEU A 52 5.43 -7.47 -2.69
CA LEU A 52 5.03 -8.89 -2.63
C LEU A 52 5.80 -9.75 -3.64
N GLN A 53 6.03 -9.24 -4.85
CA GLN A 53 6.80 -9.93 -5.89
C GLN A 53 8.27 -10.13 -5.48
N ASN A 54 8.83 -9.17 -4.74
CA ASN A 54 10.23 -9.16 -4.32
C ASN A 54 10.46 -9.77 -2.93
N ALA A 55 9.40 -10.18 -2.22
CA ALA A 55 9.49 -10.69 -0.85
C ALA A 55 9.52 -12.21 -0.76
N ASN A 56 10.18 -12.70 0.29
CA ASN A 56 10.42 -14.11 0.56
C ASN A 56 9.94 -14.44 1.99
N GLY A 57 9.58 -15.70 2.24
CA GLY A 57 9.26 -16.17 3.60
C GLY A 57 8.18 -15.35 4.32
N GLU A 58 8.42 -15.03 5.59
CA GLU A 58 7.48 -14.32 6.48
C GLU A 58 7.12 -12.91 6.00
N ASN A 59 8.05 -12.23 5.32
CA ASN A 59 7.79 -10.90 4.76
C ASN A 59 6.73 -10.95 3.67
N LYS A 60 6.72 -12.02 2.86
CA LYS A 60 5.71 -12.22 1.81
C LYS A 60 4.29 -12.37 2.39
N LEU A 61 4.15 -13.15 3.47
CA LEU A 61 2.88 -13.33 4.16
C LEU A 61 2.38 -12.02 4.80
N THR A 62 3.29 -11.27 5.42
CA THR A 62 2.99 -9.97 6.04
C THR A 62 2.47 -8.97 5.00
N ILE A 63 3.15 -8.84 3.85
CA ILE A 63 2.74 -7.94 2.77
C ILE A 63 1.40 -8.39 2.16
N ALA A 64 1.20 -9.69 1.95
CA ALA A 64 -0.07 -10.23 1.45
C ALA A 64 -1.24 -9.89 2.39
N ASN A 65 -1.03 -10.01 3.71
CA ASN A 65 -2.03 -9.66 4.70
C ASN A 65 -2.36 -8.15 4.69
N ALA A 66 -1.37 -7.29 4.52
CA ALA A 66 -1.59 -5.84 4.40
C ALA A 66 -2.36 -5.48 3.12
N ILE A 67 -2.09 -6.15 1.98
CA ILE A 67 -2.86 -6.00 0.74
C ILE A 67 -4.31 -6.46 0.94
N ASN A 68 -4.52 -7.59 1.61
CA ASN A 68 -5.86 -8.12 1.87
C ASN A 68 -6.66 -7.18 2.78
N LYS A 69 -6.06 -6.66 3.86
CA LYS A 69 -6.71 -5.66 4.72
C LYS A 69 -7.10 -4.41 3.93
N PHE A 70 -6.19 -3.89 3.10
CA PHE A 70 -6.49 -2.76 2.23
C PHE A 70 -7.63 -3.08 1.25
N SER A 71 -7.61 -4.24 0.60
CA SER A 71 -8.63 -4.66 -0.36
C SER A 71 -10.01 -4.85 0.28
N VAL A 72 -10.07 -5.46 1.46
CA VAL A 72 -11.31 -5.66 2.24
C VAL A 72 -11.88 -4.32 2.66
N ILE A 73 -11.05 -3.41 3.19
CA ILE A 73 -11.48 -2.05 3.57
C ILE A 73 -11.94 -1.26 2.33
N TYR A 74 -11.20 -1.35 1.21
CA TYR A 74 -11.56 -0.69 -0.04
C TYR A 74 -12.88 -1.21 -0.62
N PHE A 75 -13.10 -2.53 -0.56
CA PHE A 75 -14.34 -3.16 -1.00
C PHE A 75 -15.53 -2.79 -0.10
N ILE A 76 -15.35 -2.75 1.22
CA ILE A 76 -16.40 -2.34 2.16
C ILE A 76 -16.77 -0.86 1.92
N ILE A 77 -15.79 0.04 1.79
CA ILE A 77 -16.03 1.47 1.58
C ILE A 77 -16.73 1.72 0.24
N LEU A 78 -16.36 1.04 -0.85
CA LEU A 78 -17.02 1.20 -2.15
C LEU A 78 -18.47 0.65 -2.17
N ASN A 79 -18.77 -0.39 -1.40
CA ASN A 79 -20.12 -0.95 -1.35
C ASN A 79 -21.05 -0.25 -0.35
N VAL A 80 -20.50 0.47 0.64
CA VAL A 80 -21.29 1.29 1.57
C VAL A 80 -21.62 2.66 0.97
N SER A 81 -20.79 3.21 0.08
CA SER A 81 -21.10 4.48 -0.62
C SER A 81 -22.11 4.36 -1.78
N ASN A 82 -22.64 3.16 -2.05
CA ASN A 82 -23.65 2.88 -3.08
C ASN A 82 -25.02 2.50 -2.47
N ARG A 83 -25.27 2.82 -1.19
CA ARG A 83 -26.58 2.66 -0.55
C ARG A 83 -27.16 4.00 -0.15
#